data_AF-A0A520VT74-F1
#
_entry.id   AF-A0A520VT74-F1
#
_cell.length_a   1.000
_cell.length_b   1.000
_cell.length_c   1.000
_cell.angle_alpha   90.00
_cell.angle_beta   90.00
_cell.angle_gamma   90.00
#
_symmetry.space_group_name_H-M   'P 1'
#
loop_
_entity.id
_entity.type
_entity.pdbx_description
1 polymer ?
#
loop_
_entity_poly.entity_id
_entity_poly.type
_entity_poly.pdbx_seq_one_letter_code
_entity_poly.pdbx_strand_id
1 'polypeptide(L)' 'MRIQELIIILAIMLLLFGAKRLPELAKSLGKSTREFKSGLEEE' A
#
# COMPACT_ATOMS: atom_id res chain seq x y z
N MET A 1 14.61 11.67 -11.60
CA MET A 1 14.40 10.21 -11.53
C MET A 1 13.64 9.77 -12.77
N ARG A 2 14.24 8.92 -13.61
CA ARG A 2 13.63 8.38 -14.82
C ARG A 2 12.76 7.18 -14.48
N ILE A 3 11.77 6.90 -15.33
CA ILE A 3 10.88 5.73 -15.20
C ILE A 3 11.63 4.40 -15.01
N GLN A 4 12.84 4.28 -15.57
CA GLN A 4 13.70 3.11 -15.43
C GLN A 4 14.09 2.83 -13.98
N GLU A 5 14.43 3.86 -13.21
CA GLU A 5 14.84 3.73 -11.79
C GLU A 5 13.64 3.33 -10.93
N LEU A 6 12.47 3.90 -11.21
CA LEU A 6 11.21 3.55 -10.54
C LEU A 6 10.84 2.07 -10.74
N ILE A 7 11.01 1.55 -11.95
CA ILE A 7 10.74 0.13 -12.26
C ILE A 7 11.68 -0.79 -11.49
N ILE A 8 12.96 -0.43 -11.38
CA ILE A 8 13.96 -1.22 -10.64
C ILE A 8 13.62 -1.24 -9.14
N ILE A 9 13.29 -0.08 -8.56
CA ILE A 9 12.88 0.01 -7.14
C ILE A 9 11.62 -0.81 -6.88
N LEU A 10 10.63 -0.71 -7.77
CA LEU A 10 9.40 -1.50 -7.67
C LEU A 10 9.68 -3.00 -7.75
N ALA A 11 10.55 -3.42 -8.66
CA ALA A 11 10.94 -4.83 -8.80
C ALA A 11 11.62 -5.35 -7.51
N ILE A 12 12.53 -4.56 -6.92
CA ILE A 12 13.17 -4.90 -5.64
C ILE A 12 12.13 -4.99 -4.51
N MET A 13 11.23 -4.02 -4.39
CA MET A 13 10.15 -4.08 -3.40
C MET A 13 9.27 -5.32 -3.60
N LEU A 14 8.92 -5.67 -4.83
CA LEU A 14 8.11 -6.84 -5.12
C LEU A 14 8.85 -8.16 -4.82
N LEU A 15 10.18 -8.21 -4.94
CA LEU A 15 10.97 -9.38 -4.53
C LEU A 15 11.06 -9.51 -3.00
N LEU A 16 11.24 -8.40 -2.28
CA LEU A 16 11.36 -8.41 -0.82
C LEU A 16 10.02 -8.67 -0.13
N PHE A 17 8.97 -7.97 -0.56
CA PHE A 17 7.65 -8.07 0.05
C PHE A 17 6.77 -9.12 -0.62
N GLY A 18 7.04 -9.49 -1.87
CA GLY A 18 6.17 -10.36 -2.67
C GLY A 18 5.01 -9.59 -3.29
N ALA A 19 4.64 -9.95 -4.52
CA ALA A 19 3.56 -9.31 -5.26
C ALA A 19 2.18 -9.36 -4.57
N LYS A 20 1.98 -10.31 -3.64
CA LYS A 20 0.73 -10.47 -2.89
C LYS A 20 0.67 -9.63 -1.60
N ARG A 21 1.79 -9.35 -0.94
CA ARG A 21 1.77 -8.61 0.33
C ARG A 21 1.52 -7.12 0.13
N LEU A 22 2.02 -6.54 -0.96
CA LEU A 22 1.82 -5.13 -1.28
C LEU A 22 0.31 -4.74 -1.37
N PRO A 23 -0.54 -5.45 -2.14
CA PRO A 23 -1.97 -5.18 -2.18
C PRO A 23 -2.70 -5.55 -0.88
N GLU A 24 -2.23 -6.55 -0.13
CA GLU A 24 -2.80 -6.93 1.16
C GLU A 24 -2.59 -5.86 2.23
N LEU A 25 -1.38 -5.29 2.29
CA LEU A 25 -1.05 -4.13 3.12
C LEU A 25 -1.92 -2.93 2.73
N ALA A 26 -2.02 -2.60 1.43
CA ALA A 26 -2.87 -1.52 0.96
C ALA A 26 -4.36 -1.72 1.34
N LYS A 27 -4.87 -2.96 1.24
CA LYS A 27 -6.24 -3.30 1.63
C LYS A 27 -6.47 -3.15 3.14
N SER A 28 -5.52 -3.61 3.96
CA SER A 28 -5.60 -3.48 5.42
C SER A 28 -5.54 -2.02 5.88
N LEU A 29 -4.63 -1.23 5.30
CA LEU A 29 -4.51 0.21 5.56
C LEU A 29 -5.75 0.97 5.09
N GLY A 30 -6.29 0.63 3.92
CA GLY A 30 -7.52 1.21 3.40
C GLY A 30 -8.72 0.92 4.29
N LYS A 31 -8.84 -0.32 4.79
CA LYS A 31 -9.89 -0.69 5.75
C LYS A 31 -9.74 0.10 7.06
N SER A 32 -8.54 0.16 7.63
CA SER A 32 -8.28 0.90 8.86
C SER A 32 -8.56 2.39 8.69
N THR A 33 -8.19 2.99 7.55
CA THR A 33 -8.46 4.40 7.26
C THR A 33 -9.95 4.68 7.13
N ARG A 34 -10.70 3.75 6.52
CA ARG A 34 -12.16 3.86 6.39
C ARG A 34 -12.83 3.80 7.76
N GLU A 35 -12.49 2.80 8.58
CA GLU A 35 -13.05 2.68 9.94
C GLU A 35 -12.67 3.87 10.82
N PHE A 36 -11.44 4.37 10.71
CA PHE A 36 -11.01 5.58 11.40
C PHE A 36 -11.83 6.80 11.00
N LYS A 37 -12.06 7.02 9.70
CA LYS A 37 -12.89 8.14 9.22
C LYS A 37 -14.35 8.02 9.66
N SER A 38 -14.94 6.82 9.57
CA SER A 38 -16.32 6.60 10.02
C SER A 38 -16.49 6.88 11.51
N GLY A 39 -15.53 6.47 12.34
CA GLY A 39 -15.55 6.79 13.78
C GLY A 39 -15.38 8.28 14.08
N LEU A 40 -14.77 9.07 13.20
CA LEU A 40 -14.68 10.52 13.32
C LEU A 40 -15.92 11.26 12.79
N GLU A 41 -16.72 10.63 11.92
CA GLU A 41 -17.96 11.21 11.36
C GLU A 41 -19.19 10.90 12.24
N GLU A 42 -19.15 9.83 13.03
CA GLU A 42 -20.23 9.43 13.96
C GLU A 42 -20.18 10.18 15.31
N GLU A 43 -19.21 11.08 15.52
CA GLU A 43 -19.01 11.93 16.70
C GLU A 43 -19.13 13.42 16.34
#